data_AF-A0A399Q9C2-F1
#
_entry.id   AF-A0A399Q9C2-F1
#
_cell.length_a   1.000
_cell.length_b   1.000
_cell.length_c   1.000
_cell.angle_alpha   90.00
_cell.angle_beta   90.00
_cell.angle_gamma   90.00
#
_symmetry.space_group_name_H-M   'P 1'
#
loop_
_entity.id
_entity.type
_entity.pdbx_description
1 polymer ?
#
loop_
_entity_poly.entity_id
_entity_poly.type
_entity_poly.pdbx_seq_one_letter_code
_entity_poly.pdbx_strand_id
1 'polypeptide(L)' 'HPAPLPGDRDLVVTLAEDGEPDARWLGRAGTAAARAHHAEVVRDLPAQAFRLRAGDPAIPTEESAAV' A
#
# COMPACT_ATOMS: atom_id res chain seq x y z
N HIS A 1 -6.38 19.13 12.71
CA HIS A 1 -5.71 17.82 12.67
C HIS A 1 -4.97 17.66 13.99
N PRO A 2 -5.12 16.54 14.74
CA PRO A 2 -4.28 16.30 15.90
C PRO A 2 -2.81 16.20 15.47
N ALA A 3 -1.89 16.52 16.39
CA ALA A 3 -0.46 16.35 16.14
C ALA A 3 -0.13 14.85 15.97
N PRO A 4 0.83 14.51 15.08
CA PRO A 4 1.23 13.12 14.87
C PRO A 4 1.84 12.51 16.14
N LEU A 5 1.59 11.21 16.33
CA LEU A 5 2.12 10.40 17.43
C LEU A 5 3.49 9.82 17.08
N PRO A 6 4.28 9.37 18.09
CA PRO A 6 5.49 8.61 17.83
C PRO A 6 5.20 7.35 17.01
N GLY A 7 5.79 7.25 15.82
CA GLY A 7 5.58 6.14 14.88
C GLY A 7 4.63 6.46 13.72
N ASP A 8 3.97 7.62 13.76
CA ASP A 8 3.21 8.10 12.60
C ASP A 8 4.16 8.43 11.45
N ARG A 9 3.69 8.19 10.22
CA ARG A 9 4.38 8.58 8.99
C ARG A 9 3.51 9.52 8.19
N ASP A 10 4.15 10.45 7.48
CA ASP A 10 3.44 11.26 6.49
C ASP A 10 2.97 10.36 5.34
N LEU A 11 1.74 10.56 4.90
CA LEU A 11 1.11 9.81 3.81
C LEU A 11 1.01 10.67 2.55
N VAL A 12 1.25 11.97 2.65
CA VAL A 12 1.15 12.90 1.54
C VAL A 12 2.55 13.23 1.04
N VAL A 13 2.72 13.22 -0.28
CA VAL A 13 3.95 13.65 -0.96
C VAL A 13 3.61 14.68 -2.01
N THR A 14 4.50 15.64 -2.23
CA THR A 14 4.34 16.63 -3.30
C THR A 14 4.59 15.97 -4.66
N LEU A 15 3.54 15.92 -5.47
CA LEU A 15 3.59 15.44 -6.85
C LEU A 15 3.82 16.59 -7.86
N ALA A 16 3.38 17.79 -7.50
CA ALA A 16 3.56 19.03 -8.26
C ALA A 16 3.67 20.21 -7.29
N GLU A 17 4.50 21.19 -7.65
CA GLU A 17 4.74 22.40 -6.88
C GLU A 17 4.55 23.61 -7.80
N ASP A 18 3.78 24.60 -7.35
CA ASP A 18 3.45 25.80 -8.14
C ASP A 18 2.86 25.54 -9.54
N GLY A 19 2.11 24.44 -9.67
CA GLY A 19 1.51 24.01 -10.94
C GLY A 19 2.43 23.15 -11.80
N GLU A 20 3.68 22.96 -11.39
CA GLU A 20 4.68 22.23 -12.16
C GLU A 20 4.89 20.81 -11.63
N PRO A 21 4.67 19.77 -12.45
CA PRO A 21 4.81 18.40 -12.01
C PRO A 21 6.28 18.03 -11.81
N ASP A 22 6.57 17.34 -10.72
CA ASP A 22 7.92 16.87 -10.45
C ASP A 22 8.29 15.72 -11.39
N ALA A 23 9.35 15.93 -12.16
CA ALA A 23 9.82 14.99 -13.18
C ALA A 23 10.11 13.59 -12.64
N ARG A 24 10.44 13.44 -11.34
CA ARG A 24 10.68 12.14 -10.72
C ARG A 24 9.45 11.23 -10.70
N TRP A 25 8.25 11.80 -10.76
CA TRP A 25 6.98 11.08 -10.75
C TRP A 25 6.39 10.84 -12.14
N LEU A 26 7.05 11.31 -13.19
CA LEU A 26 6.54 11.24 -14.55
C LEU A 26 7.05 10.01 -15.32
N GLY A 27 6.27 9.64 -16.33
CA GLY A 27 6.64 8.60 -17.30
C GLY A 27 6.86 7.21 -16.70
N ARG A 28 7.67 6.42 -17.41
CA ARG A 28 7.95 5.01 -17.05
C ARG A 28 8.63 4.90 -15.68
N ALA A 29 9.58 5.80 -15.39
CA ALA A 29 10.30 5.80 -14.13
C ALA A 29 9.36 6.06 -12.94
N GLY A 30 8.48 7.07 -13.06
CA GLY A 30 7.47 7.34 -12.03
C GLY A 30 6.52 6.17 -11.78
N THR A 31 6.07 5.50 -12.84
CA THR A 31 5.22 4.30 -12.70
C THR A 31 5.96 3.13 -12.04
N ALA A 32 7.25 2.95 -12.36
CA ALA A 32 8.07 1.92 -11.72
C ALA A 32 8.25 2.21 -10.22
N ALA A 33 8.50 3.47 -9.85
CA ALA A 33 8.59 3.89 -8.46
C ALA A 33 7.27 3.67 -7.71
N ALA A 34 6.13 4.01 -8.32
CA ALA A 34 4.81 3.76 -7.74
C ALA A 34 4.56 2.27 -7.49
N ARG A 35 4.95 1.40 -8.43
CA ARG A 35 4.84 -0.07 -8.26
C ARG A 35 5.75 -0.60 -7.15
N ALA A 36 6.98 -0.11 -7.07
CA ALA A 36 7.91 -0.49 -6.00
C ALA A 36 7.35 -0.09 -4.63
N HIS A 37 6.89 1.15 -4.48
CA HIS A 37 6.28 1.64 -3.26
C HIS A 37 5.01 0.85 -2.88
N HIS A 38 4.15 0.54 -3.86
CA HIS A 38 2.97 -0.28 -3.62
C HIS A 38 3.35 -1.68 -3.09
N ALA A 39 4.34 -2.34 -3.68
CA ALA A 39 4.82 -3.64 -3.22
C ALA A 39 5.44 -3.58 -1.81
N GLU A 40 6.05 -2.45 -1.43
CA GLU A 40 6.52 -2.22 -0.06
C GLU A 40 5.37 -2.08 0.92
N VAL A 41 4.46 -1.13 0.69
CA VAL A 41 3.38 -0.81 1.64
C VAL A 41 2.37 -1.95 1.78
N VAL A 42 2.08 -2.70 0.71
CA VAL A 42 1.17 -3.85 0.78
C VAL A 42 1.68 -4.91 1.76
N ARG A 43 3.00 -5.08 1.91
CA ARG A 43 3.57 -6.05 2.86
C ARG A 43 3.36 -5.66 4.32
N ASP A 44 3.15 -4.37 4.60
CA ASP A 44 2.88 -3.88 5.96
C ASP A 44 1.41 -4.07 6.37
N LEU A 45 0.54 -4.43 5.42
CA LEU A 45 -0.89 -4.56 5.69
C LEU A 45 -1.19 -5.83 6.50
N PRO A 46 -2.14 -5.77 7.43
CA PRO A 46 -2.53 -6.94 8.19
C PRO A 46 -3.33 -7.91 7.30
N ALA A 47 -3.26 -9.21 7.56
CA ALA A 47 -3.81 -10.26 6.69
C ALA A 47 -5.29 -10.01 6.29
N GLN A 48 -6.11 -9.50 7.21
CA GLN A 48 -7.52 -9.20 6.96
C GLN A 48 -7.77 -8.12 5.89
N ALA A 49 -6.77 -7.31 5.55
CA ALA A 49 -6.85 -6.30 4.50
C ALA A 49 -6.87 -6.91 3.09
N PHE A 50 -6.44 -8.18 2.95
CA PHE A 50 -6.44 -8.90 1.67
C PHE A 50 -7.76 -9.60 1.35
N ARG A 51 -8.76 -9.52 2.24
CA ARG A 51 -10.08 -10.11 2.00
C ARG A 51 -10.81 -9.37 0.89
N LEU A 52 -11.37 -10.10 -0.07
CA LEU A 52 -12.14 -9.53 -1.17
C LEU A 52 -13.58 -9.17 -0.73
N ARG A 53 -14.13 -9.93 0.22
CA ARG A 53 -15.45 -9.70 0.82
C ARG A 53 -15.43 -9.85 2.34
N ALA A 54 -16.43 -9.27 3.00
CA ALA A 54 -16.68 -9.50 4.41
C ALA A 54 -16.97 -11.00 4.65
N GLY A 55 -16.18 -11.62 5.53
CA GLY A 55 -16.30 -13.04 5.86
C GLY A 55 -15.32 -13.97 5.11
N ASP A 56 -14.60 -13.48 4.09
CA ASP A 56 -13.61 -14.32 3.40
C ASP A 56 -12.45 -14.67 4.35
N PRO A 57 -11.94 -15.92 4.33
CA PRO A 57 -10.78 -16.29 5.10
C PRO A 57 -9.53 -15.56 4.57
N ALA A 58 -8.85 -14.82 5.45
CA ALA A 58 -7.63 -14.09 5.11
C ALA A 58 -6.39 -15.00 4.92
N ILE A 59 -6.43 -16.22 5.50
CA ILE A 59 -5.41 -17.25 5.36
C ILE A 59 -6.07 -18.46 4.73
N PRO A 60 -5.49 -19.09 3.68
CA PRO A 60 -6.04 -20.31 3.11
C PRO A 60 -6.05 -21.42 4.16
N THR A 61 -7.21 -22.03 4.39
CA THR A 61 -7.31 -23.26 5.19
C THR A 61 -7.24 -24.45 4.24
N GLU A 62 -6.17 -25.24 4.31
CA GLU A 62 -6.08 -26.52 3.61
C GLU A 62 -7.14 -27.47 4.18
N GLU A 63 -8.01 -28.02 3.33
CA GLU A 63 -8.88 -29.12 3.72
C GLU A 63 -8.04 -30.41 3.69
N SER A 64 -7.45 -30.78 4.83
CA SER A 64 -6.90 -32.12 5.02
C SER A 64 -8.06 -33.10 4.99
N ALA A 65 -8.41 -33.62 3.81
CA ALA A 65 -9.29 -34.77 3.68
C ALA A 65 -8.68 -35.93 4.49
N ALA A 66 -9.35 -36.31 5.57
CA ALA A 66 -9.00 -37.46 6.38
C ALA A 66 -8.94 -38.71 5.48
N VAL A 67 -7.79 -39.37 5.45
CA VAL A 67 -7.63 -40.76 5.02
C VAL A 67 -8.03 -41.68 6.16
#